data_AF-A0AAD0M6H0-F1
#
_entry.id   AF-A0AAD0M6H0-F1
#
_cell.length_a   1.000
_cell.length_b   1.000
_cell.length_c   1.000
_cell.angle_alpha   90.00
_cell.angle_beta   90.00
_cell.angle_gamma   90.00
#
_symmetry.space_group_name_H-M   'P 1'
#
loop_
_entity.id
_entity.type
_entity.pdbx_description
1 polymer ?
#
loop_
_entity_poly.entity_id
_entity_poly.type
_entity_poly.pdbx_seq_one_letter_code
_entity_poly.pdbx_strand_id
1 'polypeptide(L)'
;METTPRFDHANLSKEANPLDDCILAQRTRRFRGMEPDGYDDARGEQLRKQFINDENLKTAYAFCLALCGKGNLPKSHFRSMIARADKKRVWSYVGIEVWAIPYILLTLEDFSAENKSGMSYGFHFVFDKRKGSNASAIWDTVNPCKLLKVYSDSGNPTHDSPFSVSKNALTLMAGNPSWVKLQGLLP
;
A
#
# COMPACT_ATOMS: atom_id res chain seq x y z
N MET A 1 37.85 2.53 21.50
CA MET A 1 36.62 3.20 21.02
C MET A 1 36.08 2.35 19.90
N GLU A 2 35.08 1.51 20.18
CA GLU A 2 34.35 0.79 19.14
C GLU A 2 33.40 1.77 18.48
N THR A 3 33.67 2.12 17.22
CA THR A 3 32.70 2.85 16.41
C THR A 3 31.66 1.85 15.94
N THR A 4 30.45 1.91 16.48
CA THR A 4 29.32 1.17 15.92
C THR A 4 29.13 1.66 14.47
N PRO A 5 29.21 0.79 13.46
CA PRO A 5 28.99 1.21 12.09
C PRO A 5 27.57 1.79 11.97
N ARG A 6 27.50 3.08 11.67
CA ARG A 6 26.25 3.79 11.46
C ARG A 6 25.86 3.63 10.00
N PHE A 7 24.80 2.87 9.75
CA PHE A 7 24.21 2.79 8.42
C PHE A 7 23.42 4.07 8.15
N ASP A 8 24.01 4.98 7.38
CA ASP A 8 23.34 6.20 6.94
C ASP A 8 22.74 6.00 5.55
N HIS A 9 21.47 6.36 5.38
CA HIS A 9 20.83 6.35 4.07
C HIS A 9 21.37 7.49 3.21
N ALA A 10 21.89 7.17 2.03
CA ALA A 10 22.31 8.17 1.04
C ALA A 10 21.15 9.11 0.72
N ASN A 11 21.44 10.41 0.55
CA ASN A 11 20.43 11.38 0.13
C ASN A 11 19.81 10.97 -1.21
N LEU A 12 18.49 11.14 -1.34
CA LEU A 12 17.82 10.96 -2.62
C LEU A 12 18.38 11.96 -3.64
N SER A 13 18.55 11.52 -4.89
CA SER A 13 18.80 12.46 -5.98
C SER A 13 17.59 13.38 -6.18
N LYS A 14 17.80 14.54 -6.82
CA LYS A 14 16.71 15.51 -7.05
C LYS A 14 15.62 14.96 -7.97
N GLU A 15 15.97 13.99 -8.80
CA GLU A 15 15.11 13.33 -9.77
C GLU A 15 14.43 12.07 -9.20
N ALA A 16 14.85 11.60 -8.03
CA ALA A 16 14.30 10.40 -7.43
C ALA A 16 12.88 10.65 -6.93
N ASN A 17 11.96 9.73 -7.23
CA ASN A 17 10.62 9.78 -6.68
C ASN A 17 10.69 9.44 -5.17
N PRO A 18 10.21 10.31 -4.25
CA PRO A 18 10.25 10.03 -2.81
C PRO A 18 9.53 8.75 -2.39
N LEU A 19 8.56 8.28 -3.19
CA LEU A 19 7.83 7.03 -2.95
C LEU A 19 8.67 5.79 -3.24
N ASP A 20 9.74 5.90 -4.03
CA ASP A 20 10.70 4.82 -4.26
C ASP A 20 11.74 4.69 -3.13
N ASP A 21 11.80 5.64 -2.19
CA ASP A 21 12.78 5.63 -1.09
C ASP A 21 12.59 4.44 -0.15
N CYS A 22 13.66 4.04 0.55
CA CYS A 22 13.63 2.97 1.52
C CYS A 22 12.64 3.29 2.65
N ILE A 23 11.80 2.32 3.04
CA ILE A 23 10.86 2.48 4.17
C ILE A 23 11.61 2.83 5.46
N LEU A 24 12.82 2.28 5.64
CA LEU A 24 13.68 2.50 6.81
C LEU A 24 14.39 3.86 6.80
N ALA A 25 14.37 4.60 5.68
CA ALA A 25 14.93 5.95 5.65
C ALA A 25 14.08 6.94 6.45
N GLN A 26 12.82 6.60 6.72
CA GLN A 26 11.85 7.39 7.51
C GLN A 26 11.70 8.86 7.09
N ARG A 27 12.10 9.22 5.86
CA ARG A 27 12.01 10.59 5.33
C ARG A 27 10.57 11.06 5.11
N THR A 28 9.66 10.09 4.92
CA THR A 28 8.23 10.33 4.81
C THR A 28 7.49 9.73 6.00
N ARG A 29 6.53 10.50 6.55
CA ARG A 29 5.64 10.01 7.61
C ARG A 29 4.71 8.91 7.11
N ARG A 30 4.49 8.81 5.79
CA ARG A 30 3.60 7.82 5.15
C ARG A 30 3.98 6.38 5.49
N PHE A 31 5.28 6.09 5.51
CA PHE A 31 5.79 4.74 5.76
C PHE A 31 6.19 4.51 7.21
N ARG A 32 5.86 5.43 8.12
CA ARG A 32 6.16 5.28 9.55
C ARG A 32 5.44 4.03 10.10
N GLY A 33 6.19 3.14 10.72
CA GLY A 33 5.66 1.87 11.23
C GLY A 33 5.36 0.84 10.14
N MET A 34 5.77 1.06 8.88
CA MET A 34 5.74 0.04 7.81
C MET A 34 6.98 -0.85 7.80
N GLU A 35 7.80 -0.76 8.85
CA GLU A 35 8.97 -1.58 9.06
C GLU A 35 8.52 -3.03 9.30
N PRO A 36 9.03 -4.01 8.54
CA PRO A 36 8.68 -5.40 8.75
C PRO A 36 9.39 -5.96 9.98
N ASP A 37 8.75 -6.91 10.66
CA ASP A 37 9.35 -7.65 11.77
C ASP A 37 10.49 -8.59 11.32
N GLY A 38 10.59 -8.83 10.02
CA GLY A 38 11.64 -9.62 9.39
C GLY A 38 11.33 -9.89 7.92
N TYR A 39 12.24 -10.60 7.25
CA TYR A 39 12.09 -11.02 5.86
C TYR A 39 12.14 -12.55 5.73
N ASP A 40 11.27 -13.09 4.89
CA ASP A 40 11.18 -14.49 4.48
C ASP A 40 10.96 -14.54 2.96
N ASP A 41 12.07 -14.62 2.22
CA ASP A 41 12.05 -14.54 0.76
C ASP A 41 11.47 -15.79 0.10
N ALA A 42 11.66 -16.97 0.70
CA ALA A 42 11.15 -18.23 0.15
C ALA A 42 9.61 -18.25 0.18
N ARG A 43 9.00 -17.86 1.30
CA ARG A 43 7.55 -17.68 1.39
C ARG A 43 7.09 -16.48 0.56
N GLY A 44 7.89 -15.40 0.51
CA GLY A 44 7.56 -14.21 -0.26
C GLY A 44 7.41 -14.48 -1.76
N GLU A 45 8.25 -15.34 -2.34
CA GLU A 45 8.10 -15.77 -3.73
C GLU A 45 6.76 -16.48 -3.97
N GLN A 46 6.37 -17.39 -3.05
CA GLN A 46 5.10 -18.10 -3.13
C GLN A 46 3.91 -17.17 -2.95
N LEU A 47 4.01 -16.20 -2.02
CA LEU A 47 2.98 -15.19 -1.81
C LEU A 47 2.80 -14.31 -3.04
N ARG A 48 3.88 -13.90 -3.70
CA ARG A 48 3.80 -13.13 -4.94
C ARG A 48 3.12 -13.94 -6.05
N LYS A 49 3.46 -15.22 -6.20
CA LYS A 49 2.77 -16.14 -7.15
C LYS A 49 1.27 -16.27 -6.83
N GLN A 50 0.92 -16.39 -5.55
CA GLN A 50 -0.47 -16.43 -5.10
C GLN A 50 -1.20 -15.12 -5.42
N PHE A 51 -0.56 -13.97 -5.21
CA PHE A 51 -1.16 -12.66 -5.47
C PHE A 51 -1.45 -12.42 -6.96
N ILE A 52 -0.52 -12.79 -7.85
CA ILE A 52 -0.67 -12.56 -9.30
C ILE A 52 -1.62 -13.55 -9.99
N ASN A 53 -2.17 -14.52 -9.25
CA ASN A 53 -3.20 -15.39 -9.81
C ASN A 53 -4.44 -14.55 -10.20
N ASP A 54 -5.21 -15.03 -11.17
CA ASP A 54 -6.31 -14.27 -11.75
C ASP A 54 -7.32 -13.76 -10.71
N GLU A 55 -7.66 -14.59 -9.74
CA GLU A 55 -8.67 -14.26 -8.73
C GLU A 55 -8.19 -13.17 -7.76
N ASN A 56 -7.00 -13.33 -7.17
CA ASN A 56 -6.47 -12.37 -6.22
C ASN A 56 -6.08 -11.06 -6.90
N LEU A 57 -5.52 -11.12 -8.11
CA LEU A 57 -5.14 -9.91 -8.84
C LEU A 57 -6.35 -9.07 -9.22
N LYS A 58 -7.43 -9.71 -9.71
CA LYS A 58 -8.69 -9.01 -10.02
C LYS A 58 -9.34 -8.45 -8.75
N THR A 59 -9.36 -9.24 -7.67
CA THR A 59 -9.89 -8.82 -6.37
C THR A 59 -9.13 -7.61 -5.82
N ALA A 60 -7.79 -7.66 -5.85
CA ALA A 60 -6.93 -6.57 -5.42
C ALA A 60 -7.18 -5.29 -6.24
N TYR A 61 -7.25 -5.40 -7.57
CA TYR A 61 -7.53 -4.24 -8.42
C TYR A 61 -8.92 -3.66 -8.15
N ALA A 62 -9.96 -4.50 -8.08
CA ALA A 62 -11.33 -4.07 -7.80
C ALA A 62 -11.43 -3.38 -6.44
N PHE A 63 -10.80 -3.95 -5.40
CA PHE A 63 -10.69 -3.36 -4.08
C PHE A 63 -10.01 -1.98 -4.12
N CYS A 64 -8.82 -1.88 -4.71
CA CYS A 64 -8.09 -0.62 -4.77
C CYS A 64 -8.89 0.45 -5.54
N LEU A 65 -9.55 0.08 -6.65
CA LEU A 65 -10.40 1.00 -7.41
C LEU A 65 -11.59 1.48 -6.57
N ALA A 66 -12.22 0.61 -5.79
CA ALA A 66 -13.34 0.97 -4.92
C ALA A 66 -12.94 2.04 -3.90
N LEU A 67 -11.73 1.96 -3.32
CA LEU A 67 -11.22 2.93 -2.35
C LEU A 67 -10.74 4.25 -3.00
N CYS A 68 -10.12 4.18 -4.17
CA CYS A 68 -9.74 5.37 -4.92
C CYS A 68 -10.97 6.12 -5.48
N GLY A 69 -12.04 5.40 -5.79
CA GLY A 69 -13.21 5.90 -6.50
C GLY A 69 -13.11 5.68 -8.01
N LYS A 70 -14.27 5.54 -8.67
CA LYS A 70 -14.36 5.25 -10.10
C LYS A 70 -13.60 6.31 -10.92
N GLY A 71 -12.66 5.86 -11.75
CA GLY A 71 -11.83 6.71 -12.60
C GLY A 71 -10.51 7.17 -11.95
N ASN A 72 -10.37 7.02 -10.63
CA ASN A 72 -9.22 7.56 -9.88
C ASN A 72 -8.10 6.53 -9.65
N LEU A 73 -8.18 5.37 -10.30
CA LEU A 73 -7.11 4.35 -10.31
C LEU A 73 -6.86 3.88 -11.75
N PRO A 74 -6.01 4.59 -12.50
CA PRO A 74 -5.50 4.09 -13.77
C PRO A 74 -4.73 2.78 -13.58
N LYS A 75 -4.77 1.88 -14.56
CA LYS A 75 -4.00 0.62 -14.51
C LYS A 75 -2.50 0.84 -14.35
N SER A 76 -1.96 1.93 -14.90
CA SER A 76 -0.56 2.33 -14.73
C SER A 76 -0.18 2.58 -13.27
N HIS A 77 -1.06 3.21 -12.49
CA HIS A 77 -0.85 3.40 -11.05
C HIS A 77 -0.86 2.03 -10.33
N PHE A 78 -1.79 1.14 -10.69
CA PHE A 78 -1.80 -0.20 -10.11
C PHE A 78 -0.52 -0.99 -10.40
N ARG A 79 0.00 -0.93 -11.63
CA ARG A 79 1.31 -1.50 -12.00
C ARG A 79 2.45 -0.89 -11.19
N SER A 80 2.45 0.44 -11.03
CA SER A 80 3.45 1.16 -10.24
C SER A 80 3.44 0.71 -8.78
N MET A 81 2.27 0.53 -8.16
CA MET A 81 2.14 0.00 -6.81
C MET A 81 2.78 -1.40 -6.68
N ILE A 82 2.52 -2.31 -7.62
CA ILE A 82 3.13 -3.65 -7.63
C ILE A 82 4.66 -3.55 -7.79
N ALA A 83 5.15 -2.73 -8.71
CA ALA A 83 6.59 -2.54 -8.92
C ALA A 83 7.27 -1.94 -7.68
N ARG A 84 6.61 -1.03 -6.95
CA ARG A 84 7.11 -0.51 -5.67
C ARG A 84 7.07 -1.54 -4.57
N ALA A 85 6.08 -2.42 -4.55
CA ALA A 85 6.03 -3.54 -3.62
C ALA A 85 7.20 -4.51 -3.84
N ASP A 86 7.56 -4.76 -5.12
CA ASP A 86 8.77 -5.52 -5.49
C ASP A 86 10.03 -4.84 -4.94
N LYS A 87 10.24 -3.54 -5.23
CA LYS A 87 11.41 -2.77 -4.75
C LYS A 87 11.53 -2.75 -3.22
N LYS A 88 10.39 -2.69 -2.52
CA LYS A 88 10.32 -2.61 -1.05
C LYS A 88 10.28 -3.98 -0.37
N ARG A 89 10.39 -5.07 -1.14
CA ARG A 89 10.35 -6.46 -0.65
C ARG A 89 9.12 -6.77 0.20
N VAL A 90 7.97 -6.14 -0.10
CA VAL A 90 6.72 -6.30 0.66
C VAL A 90 6.30 -7.75 0.75
N TRP A 91 6.49 -8.51 -0.34
CA TRP A 91 6.16 -9.93 -0.42
C TRP A 91 6.88 -10.77 0.64
N SER A 92 8.09 -10.36 1.01
CA SER A 92 8.94 -11.08 1.96
C SER A 92 8.64 -10.72 3.41
N TYR A 93 7.73 -9.79 3.72
CA TYR A 93 7.46 -9.38 5.10
C TYR A 93 6.95 -10.55 5.93
N VAL A 94 7.64 -10.93 7.01
CA VAL A 94 7.31 -12.11 7.82
C VAL A 94 5.83 -12.11 8.26
N GLY A 95 5.14 -13.22 8.05
CA GLY A 95 3.75 -13.40 8.47
C GLY A 95 2.69 -12.69 7.63
N ILE A 96 3.08 -11.89 6.62
CA ILE A 96 2.09 -11.20 5.79
C ILE A 96 1.21 -12.18 5.01
N GLU A 97 -0.09 -11.91 5.01
CA GLU A 97 -1.09 -12.67 4.26
C GLU A 97 -1.48 -11.97 2.95
N VAL A 98 -1.90 -12.75 1.94
CA VAL A 98 -2.21 -12.21 0.60
C VAL A 98 -3.31 -11.15 0.62
N TRP A 99 -4.28 -11.27 1.53
CA TRP A 99 -5.39 -10.32 1.66
C TRP A 99 -4.93 -8.95 2.18
N ALA A 100 -3.78 -8.87 2.86
CA ALA A 100 -3.24 -7.61 3.39
C ALA A 100 -2.51 -6.80 2.31
N ILE A 101 -2.03 -7.45 1.24
CA ILE A 101 -1.25 -6.81 0.17
C ILE A 101 -1.98 -5.62 -0.46
N PRO A 102 -3.26 -5.70 -0.86
CA PRO A 102 -3.94 -4.57 -1.52
C PRO A 102 -4.02 -3.31 -0.66
N TYR A 103 -4.11 -3.46 0.67
CA TYR A 103 -4.05 -2.33 1.59
C TYR A 103 -2.68 -1.67 1.59
N ILE A 104 -1.59 -2.46 1.59
CA ILE A 104 -0.23 -1.94 1.49
C ILE A 104 -0.03 -1.25 0.15
N LEU A 105 -0.46 -1.86 -0.96
CA LEU A 105 -0.34 -1.28 -2.30
C LEU A 105 -0.87 0.15 -2.36
N LEU A 106 -2.07 0.41 -1.81
CA LEU A 106 -2.67 1.75 -1.78
C LEU A 106 -1.79 2.80 -1.10
N THR A 107 -0.92 2.42 -0.17
CA THR A 107 0.03 3.34 0.49
C THR A 107 1.26 3.64 -0.38
N LEU A 108 1.49 2.88 -1.44
CA LEU A 108 2.69 2.99 -2.27
C LEU A 108 2.54 3.97 -3.44
N GLU A 109 1.42 4.67 -3.58
CA GLU A 109 1.19 5.60 -4.69
C GLU A 109 0.41 6.85 -4.27
N ASP A 110 0.56 7.92 -5.06
CA ASP A 110 -0.26 9.11 -5.01
C ASP A 110 -1.38 9.08 -6.05
N PHE A 111 -2.54 9.59 -5.66
CA PHE A 111 -3.72 9.62 -6.50
C PHE A 111 -4.25 11.05 -6.65
N SER A 112 -5.09 11.24 -7.66
CA SER A 112 -5.82 12.47 -7.87
C SER A 112 -7.26 12.14 -8.22
N ALA A 113 -8.17 13.00 -7.81
CA ALA A 113 -9.59 12.91 -8.08
C ALA A 113 -10.16 14.30 -8.34
N GLU A 114 -11.33 14.36 -8.97
CA GLU A 114 -12.08 15.59 -9.16
C GLU A 114 -13.29 15.61 -8.21
N ASN A 115 -13.58 16.77 -7.64
CA ASN A 115 -14.79 16.98 -6.87
C ASN A 115 -15.99 17.30 -7.80
N LYS A 116 -17.18 17.50 -7.22
CA LYS A 116 -18.41 17.80 -8.00
C LYS A 116 -18.33 19.10 -8.81
N SER A 117 -17.43 20.02 -8.46
CA SER A 117 -17.20 21.26 -9.20
C SER A 117 -16.09 21.15 -10.25
N GLY A 118 -15.56 19.95 -10.50
CA GLY A 118 -14.47 19.71 -11.47
C GLY A 118 -13.10 20.16 -10.98
N MET A 119 -12.94 20.48 -9.69
CA MET A 119 -11.64 20.85 -9.13
C MET A 119 -10.87 19.59 -8.73
N SER A 120 -9.66 19.45 -9.26
CA SER A 120 -8.75 18.37 -8.95
C SER A 120 -8.13 18.52 -7.55
N TYR A 121 -8.03 17.41 -6.82
CA TYR A 121 -7.32 17.32 -5.55
C TYR A 121 -6.51 16.03 -5.48
N GLY A 122 -5.36 16.10 -4.79
CA GLY A 122 -4.52 14.95 -4.53
C GLY A 122 -4.92 14.23 -3.25
N PHE A 123 -4.79 12.90 -3.24
CA PHE A 123 -4.96 12.10 -2.03
C PHE A 123 -4.01 10.91 -2.02
N HIS A 124 -3.83 10.32 -0.83
CA HIS A 124 -3.07 9.08 -0.64
C HIS A 124 -3.60 8.32 0.58
N PHE A 125 -3.07 7.12 0.80
CA PHE A 125 -3.47 6.28 1.92
C PHE A 125 -2.36 6.12 2.95
N VAL A 126 -2.75 6.06 4.23
CA VAL A 126 -1.87 5.81 5.37
C VAL A 126 -2.55 4.85 6.34
N PHE A 127 -1.77 4.03 7.05
CA PHE A 127 -2.33 3.21 8.12
C PHE A 127 -2.41 4.01 9.42
N ASP A 128 -3.57 3.94 10.08
CA ASP A 128 -3.75 4.35 11.47
C ASP A 128 -3.59 3.13 12.37
N LYS A 129 -2.43 3.05 13.02
CA LYS A 129 -1.99 1.91 13.84
C LYS A 129 -1.55 2.39 15.21
N ARG A 130 -1.51 1.47 16.17
CA ARG A 130 -0.92 1.73 17.49
C ARG A 130 0.51 2.27 17.32
N LYS A 131 0.81 3.39 17.99
CA LYS A 131 2.14 4.01 17.96
C LYS A 131 3.21 3.00 18.38
N GLY A 132 4.29 2.92 17.60
CA GLY A 132 5.40 1.99 17.83
C GLY A 132 5.17 0.56 17.32
N SER A 133 4.05 0.30 16.62
CA SER A 133 3.84 -0.99 15.94
C SER A 133 4.53 -1.05 14.58
N ASN A 134 4.90 -2.27 14.20
CA ASN A 134 5.49 -2.62 12.91
C ASN A 134 4.42 -2.95 11.85
N ALA A 135 4.87 -3.33 10.65
CA ALA A 135 3.99 -3.72 9.55
C ALA A 135 3.01 -4.84 9.95
N SER A 136 3.40 -5.76 10.84
CA SER A 136 2.55 -6.86 11.32
C SER A 136 1.20 -6.45 11.89
N ALA A 137 1.09 -5.25 12.47
CA ALA A 137 -0.20 -4.74 12.94
C ALA A 137 -1.25 -4.55 11.82
N ILE A 138 -0.86 -4.66 10.54
CA ILE A 138 -1.79 -4.65 9.40
C ILE A 138 -2.54 -5.98 9.27
N TRP A 139 -1.90 -7.10 9.61
CA TRP A 139 -2.48 -8.44 9.59
C TRP A 139 -2.64 -9.03 11.00
N ASP A 140 -2.58 -8.19 12.05
CA ASP A 140 -2.96 -8.55 13.42
C ASP A 140 -4.48 -8.48 13.58
N THR A 141 -5.10 -9.60 13.96
CA THR A 141 -6.54 -9.69 14.19
C THR A 141 -6.94 -9.27 15.60
N VAL A 142 -5.99 -9.19 16.55
CA VAL A 142 -6.25 -8.82 17.95
C VAL A 142 -6.38 -7.31 18.09
N ASN A 143 -5.50 -6.55 17.44
CA ASN A 143 -5.50 -5.08 17.46
C ASN A 143 -5.65 -4.52 16.04
N PRO A 144 -6.85 -4.59 15.44
CA PRO A 144 -7.04 -4.24 14.04
C PRO A 144 -6.77 -2.75 13.81
N CYS A 145 -5.93 -2.46 12.83
CA CYS A 145 -5.70 -1.10 12.37
C CYS A 145 -6.78 -0.59 11.42
N LYS A 146 -6.68 0.68 11.04
CA LYS A 146 -7.50 1.31 10.00
C LYS A 146 -6.63 1.81 8.85
N LEU A 147 -7.22 1.89 7.66
CA LEU A 147 -6.62 2.56 6.53
C LEU A 147 -7.31 3.92 6.37
N LEU A 148 -6.54 5.00 6.42
CA LEU A 148 -7.04 6.34 6.19
C LEU A 148 -6.77 6.75 4.75
N LYS A 149 -7.74 7.38 4.12
CA LYS A 149 -7.55 8.18 2.91
C LYS A 149 -7.45 9.64 3.34
N VAL A 150 -6.38 10.30 2.94
CA VAL A 150 -6.06 11.66 3.40
C VAL A 150 -5.79 12.56 2.20
N TYR A 151 -6.16 13.83 2.31
CA TYR A 151 -5.80 14.83 1.32
C TYR A 151 -4.28 15.06 1.33
N SER A 152 -3.68 15.14 0.15
CA SER A 152 -2.21 15.24 0.02
C SER A 152 -1.64 16.57 0.52
N ASP A 153 -2.46 17.62 0.59
CA ASP A 153 -2.05 18.97 1.01
C ASP A 153 -2.05 19.15 2.54
N SER A 154 -3.08 18.65 3.20
CA SER A 154 -3.37 18.88 4.61
C SER A 154 -3.08 17.66 5.48
N GLY A 155 -3.06 16.46 4.88
CA GLY A 155 -3.00 15.19 5.61
C GLY A 155 -4.27 14.87 6.40
N ASN A 156 -5.32 15.69 6.26
CA ASN A 156 -6.60 15.46 6.92
C ASN A 156 -7.34 14.29 6.24
N PRO A 157 -8.03 13.45 7.03
CA PRO A 157 -8.88 12.39 6.48
C PRO A 157 -9.96 12.93 5.54
N THR A 158 -10.23 12.19 4.47
CA THR A 158 -11.38 12.42 3.61
C THR A 158 -12.67 11.93 4.27
N HIS A 159 -13.83 12.35 3.77
CA HIS A 159 -15.14 12.01 4.37
C HIS A 159 -15.48 10.51 4.34
N ASP A 160 -14.92 9.76 3.39
CA ASP A 160 -15.08 8.31 3.20
C ASP A 160 -14.11 7.47 4.07
N SER A 161 -13.20 8.12 4.81
CA SER A 161 -12.25 7.51 5.75
C SER A 161 -12.79 7.51 7.19
N PRO A 162 -12.46 6.54 8.07
CA PRO A 162 -11.51 5.42 7.91
C PRO A 162 -12.12 4.15 7.30
N PHE A 163 -11.28 3.37 6.63
CA PHE A 163 -11.61 2.02 6.15
C PHE A 163 -11.13 0.94 7.12
N SER A 164 -11.94 -0.10 7.31
CA SER A 164 -11.53 -1.28 8.09
C SER A 164 -10.51 -2.13 7.30
N VAL A 165 -9.46 -2.57 8.00
CA VAL A 165 -8.44 -3.47 7.47
C VAL A 165 -8.74 -4.89 7.93
N SER A 166 -9.25 -5.73 7.04
CA SER A 166 -9.49 -7.15 7.29
C SER A 166 -9.76 -7.90 5.99
N LYS A 167 -9.60 -9.21 6.00
CA LYS A 167 -9.98 -10.07 4.86
C LYS A 167 -11.45 -9.89 4.45
N ASN A 168 -12.35 -9.75 5.41
CA ASN A 168 -13.78 -9.57 5.13
C ASN A 168 -14.08 -8.21 4.49
N ALA A 169 -13.43 -7.14 4.98
CA ALA A 169 -13.58 -5.81 4.40
C ALA A 169 -13.03 -5.75 2.96
N LEU A 170 -11.91 -6.43 2.69
CA LEU A 170 -11.37 -6.58 1.34
C LEU A 170 -12.42 -7.19 0.40
N THR A 171 -12.95 -8.36 0.75
CA THR A 171 -13.93 -9.07 -0.09
C THR A 171 -15.19 -8.24 -0.31
N LEU A 172 -15.71 -7.61 0.74
CA LEU A 172 -16.92 -6.80 0.66
C LEU A 172 -16.73 -5.57 -0.24
N MET A 173 -15.60 -4.88 -0.13
CA MET A 173 -15.29 -3.70 -0.93
C MET A 173 -14.91 -4.04 -2.38
N ALA A 174 -14.25 -5.18 -2.61
CA ALA A 174 -13.95 -5.66 -3.96
C ALA A 174 -15.21 -6.02 -4.75
N GLY A 175 -16.25 -6.50 -4.06
CA GLY A 175 -17.49 -6.95 -4.68
C GLY A 175 -17.25 -8.11 -5.65
N ASN A 176 -17.88 -8.07 -6.83
CA ASN A 176 -17.65 -9.05 -7.89
C ASN A 176 -16.55 -8.55 -8.87
N PRO A 177 -15.37 -9.17 -8.91
CA PRO A 177 -14.27 -8.69 -9.74
C PRO A 177 -14.26 -9.29 -11.16
N SER A 178 -15.32 -10.00 -11.59
CA SER A 178 -15.39 -10.69 -12.90
C SER A 178 -15.24 -9.75 -14.11
N TRP A 179 -15.60 -8.48 -13.97
CA TRP A 179 -15.48 -7.45 -15.01
C TRP A 179 -14.03 -6.99 -15.23
N VAL A 180 -13.10 -7.31 -14.31
CA VAL A 180 -11.71 -6.87 -14.38
C VAL A 180 -10.95 -7.66 -15.44
N LYS A 181 -10.47 -6.95 -16.47
CA LYS A 181 -9.57 -7.51 -17.50
C LYS A 181 -8.12 -7.41 -17.05
N LEU A 182 -7.42 -8.54 -17.04
CA LEU A 182 -6.03 -8.68 -16.58
C LEU A 182 -5.01 -7.91 -17.42
N GLN A 183 -5.30 -7.71 -18.71
CA GLN A 183 -4.41 -7.03 -19.64
C GLN A 183 -3.98 -5.66 -19.08
N GLY A 184 -2.68 -5.48 -18.90
CA GLY A 184 -2.09 -4.25 -18.39
C GLY A 184 -2.24 -4.01 -16.88
N LEU A 185 -2.54 -5.03 -16.06
CA LEU A 185 -2.51 -4.91 -14.60
C LEU A 185 -1.15 -5.25 -13.98
N LEU A 186 -0.34 -6.05 -14.67
CA LEU A 186 1.01 -6.41 -14.22
C LEU A 186 2.06 -5.49 -14.88
N PRO A 187 3.14 -5.15 -14.16
CA PRO A 187 4.27 -4.39 -14.69
C PRO A 187 4.93 -5.07 -15.87
#